data_AF-A0A7X2Z968-F1
#
_entry.id   AF-A0A7X2Z968-F1
#
_cell.length_a   1.000
_cell.length_b   1.000
_cell.length_c   1.000
_cell.angle_alpha   90.00
_cell.angle_beta   90.00
_cell.angle_gamma   90.00
#
_symmetry.space_group_name_H-M   'P 1'
#
loop_
_entity.id
_entity.type
_entity.pdbx_description
1 polymer ?
#
loop_
_entity_poly.entity_id
_entity_poly.type
_entity_poly.pdbx_seq_one_letter_code
_entity_poly.pdbx_strand_id
1 'polypeptide(L)'
;MEEEGLIAAEAEERTGARLRKIYAITDAGRVHFNELLLHSLSTPPHSAKSDFTLGLAWIHMLPKDDALAVLRHNLSQLEQQKQLWELGKRIKGEHGLSSFVEAGFDNAIELMEADIRYITRLIALLQL
;
A
#
# COMPACT_ATOMS: atom_id res chain seq x y z
N MET A 1 13.81 -15.86 7.23
CA MET A 1 12.86 -16.31 8.27
C MET A 1 13.15 -17.71 8.81
N GLU A 2 13.26 -18.77 7.98
CA GLU A 2 13.61 -20.13 8.50
C GLU A 2 15.07 -20.19 8.96
N GLU A 3 16.01 -19.66 8.17
CA GLU A 3 17.42 -19.51 8.55
C GLU A 3 17.64 -18.62 9.78
N GLU A 4 16.72 -17.67 10.00
CA GLU A 4 16.70 -16.77 11.17
C GLU A 4 15.98 -17.40 12.37
N GLY A 5 15.42 -18.62 12.23
CA GLY A 5 14.71 -19.33 13.30
C GLY A 5 13.35 -18.76 13.67
N LEU A 6 12.78 -17.83 12.90
CA LEU A 6 11.49 -17.18 13.18
C LEU A 6 10.29 -18.04 12.76
N ILE A 7 10.49 -18.93 11.79
CA ILE A 7 9.53 -19.94 11.36
C ILE A 7 10.24 -21.28 11.23
N ALA A 8 9.50 -22.38 11.33
CA ALA A 8 10.01 -23.73 11.09
C ALA A 8 9.03 -24.52 10.24
N ALA A 9 9.53 -25.47 9.44
CA ALA A 9 8.68 -26.41 8.73
C ALA A 9 7.96 -27.31 9.75
N GLU A 10 6.63 -27.21 9.79
CA GLU A 10 5.76 -28.00 10.66
C GLU A 10 5.36 -29.32 10.00
N ALA A 11 5.14 -29.30 8.68
CA ALA A 11 4.76 -30.48 7.91
C ALA A 11 5.17 -30.37 6.43
N GLU A 12 5.25 -31.53 5.78
CA GLU A 12 5.34 -31.65 4.33
C GLU A 12 4.17 -32.49 3.80
N GLU A 13 3.31 -31.88 2.99
CA GLU A 13 2.19 -32.55 2.34
C GLU A 13 2.55 -32.87 0.90
N ARG A 14 2.29 -34.11 0.46
CA ARG A 14 2.43 -34.51 -0.95
C ARG A 14 1.07 -34.69 -1.58
N THR A 15 0.81 -33.93 -2.65
CA THR A 15 -0.39 -34.07 -3.51
C THR A 15 0.06 -34.38 -4.94
N GLY A 16 0.02 -35.66 -5.30
CA GLY A 16 0.57 -36.15 -6.56
C GLY A 16 2.09 -35.95 -6.63
N ALA A 17 2.58 -35.25 -7.67
CA ALA A 17 3.99 -34.91 -7.83
C ALA A 17 4.43 -33.67 -7.03
N ARG A 18 3.48 -32.93 -6.43
CA ARG A 18 3.78 -31.68 -5.72
C ARG A 18 4.01 -31.94 -4.24
N LEU A 19 5.11 -31.40 -3.72
CA LEU A 19 5.41 -31.32 -2.30
C LEU A 19 5.09 -29.89 -1.81
N ARG A 20 4.40 -29.76 -0.68
CA ARG A 20 4.07 -28.49 -0.02
C ARG A 20 4.63 -28.52 1.40
N LYS A 21 5.49 -27.55 1.73
CA LYS A 21 5.88 -27.27 3.12
C LYS A 21 4.84 -26.38 3.79
N ILE A 22 4.44 -26.76 5.00
CA ILE A 22 3.63 -25.94 5.91
C ILE A 22 4.59 -25.39 6.97
N TYR A 23 4.57 -24.07 7.16
CA TYR A 23 5.44 -23.40 8.13
C TYR A 23 4.62 -22.92 9.32
N ALA A 24 5.17 -23.12 10.51
CA ALA A 24 4.66 -22.56 11.75
C ALA A 24 5.61 -21.46 12.27
N ILE A 25 5.04 -20.46 12.94
CA ILE A 25 5.80 -19.46 13.68
C ILE A 25 6.42 -20.10 14.92
N THR A 26 7.70 -19.86 15.17
CA THR A 26 8.39 -20.31 16.39
C THR A 26 8.12 -19.34 17.55
N ASP A 27 8.52 -19.71 18.77
CA ASP A 27 8.44 -18.78 19.91
C ASP A 27 9.29 -17.52 19.70
N ALA A 28 10.50 -17.68 19.13
CA ALA A 28 11.33 -16.56 18.71
C ALA A 28 10.62 -15.69 17.67
N GLY A 29 9.94 -16.32 16.70
CA GLY A 29 9.09 -15.64 15.73
C GLY A 29 7.95 -14.85 16.36
N ARG A 30 7.29 -15.39 17.40
CA ARG A 30 6.20 -14.71 18.11
C ARG A 30 6.69 -13.49 18.88
N VAL A 31 7.84 -13.59 19.54
CA VAL A 31 8.46 -12.44 20.21
C VAL A 31 8.77 -11.35 19.19
N HIS A 32 9.44 -11.72 18.10
CA HIS A 32 9.79 -10.78 17.04
C HIS A 32 8.57 -10.15 16.37
N PHE A 33 7.50 -10.92 16.14
CA PHE A 33 6.23 -10.42 15.61
C PHE A 33 5.62 -9.34 16.52
N ASN A 34 5.61 -9.56 17.83
CA ASN A 34 5.09 -8.57 18.78
C ASN A 34 5.93 -7.29 18.81
N GLU A 35 7.26 -7.42 18.73
CA GLU A 35 8.16 -6.26 18.64
C GLU A 35 7.88 -5.42 17.39
N LEU A 36 7.74 -6.08 16.23
CA LEU A 36 7.39 -5.42 14.97
C LEU A 36 6.01 -4.77 15.04
N LEU A 37 5.02 -5.45 15.62
CA LEU A 37 3.67 -4.90 15.77
C LEU A 37 3.68 -3.61 16.60
N LEU A 38 4.34 -3.62 17.75
CA LEU A 38 4.48 -2.44 18.61
C LEU A 38 5.24 -1.32 17.90
N HIS A 39 6.32 -1.67 17.20
CA HIS A 39 7.10 -0.69 16.45
C HIS A 39 6.26 -0.03 15.34
N SER A 40 5.56 -0.81 14.51
CA SER A 40 4.74 -0.28 13.42
C SER A 40 3.62 0.62 13.92
N LEU A 41 3.01 0.31 15.07
CA LEU A 41 1.96 1.14 15.67
C LEU A 41 2.51 2.41 16.36
N SER A 42 3.81 2.45 16.64
CA SER A 42 4.48 3.60 17.27
C SER A 42 4.93 4.68 16.28
N THR A 43 4.89 4.39 14.99
CA THR A 43 5.31 5.31 13.92
C THR A 43 4.11 5.96 13.24
N PRO A 44 4.23 7.22 12.76
CA PRO A 44 3.18 7.83 11.95
C PRO A 44 2.81 6.96 10.73
N PRO A 45 1.52 6.86 10.37
CA PRO A 45 1.07 5.97 9.30
C PRO A 45 1.54 6.40 7.91
N HIS A 46 1.90 7.69 7.72
CA HIS A 46 2.31 8.26 6.44
C HIS A 46 3.52 9.18 6.60
N SER A 47 4.32 9.29 5.54
CA SER A 47 5.47 10.20 5.45
C SER A 47 5.20 11.30 4.42
N ALA A 48 5.55 12.54 4.76
CA ALA A 48 5.48 13.67 3.83
C ALA A 48 6.61 13.68 2.78
N LYS A 49 7.62 12.81 2.92
CA LYS A 49 8.72 12.69 1.96
C LYS A 49 8.23 11.96 0.72
N SER A 50 8.31 12.61 -0.44
CA SER A 50 7.87 12.06 -1.71
C SER A 50 8.72 12.58 -2.86
N ASP A 51 9.20 11.67 -3.71
CA ASP A 51 9.88 12.00 -4.96
C ASP A 51 8.98 12.82 -5.90
N PHE A 52 7.65 12.67 -5.77
CA PHE A 52 6.69 13.49 -6.49
C PHE A 52 6.79 14.97 -6.10
N THR A 53 6.85 15.27 -4.79
CA THR A 53 7.01 16.64 -4.28
C THR A 53 8.35 17.24 -4.74
N LEU A 54 9.39 16.41 -4.75
CA LEU A 54 10.69 16.78 -5.26
C LEU A 54 10.64 17.13 -6.77
N GLY A 55 10.03 16.28 -7.59
CA GLY A 55 9.84 16.53 -9.02
C GLY A 55 9.02 17.79 -9.30
N LEU A 56 8.02 18.08 -8.48
CA LEU A 56 7.21 19.30 -8.61
C LEU A 56 8.05 20.58 -8.48
N ALA A 57 9.09 20.57 -7.63
CA ALA A 57 9.98 21.73 -7.47
C ALA A 57 10.72 22.11 -8.77
N TRP A 58 10.84 21.16 -9.71
CA TRP A 58 11.50 21.36 -11.01
C TRP A 58 10.55 21.17 -12.20
N ILE A 59 9.24 21.19 -11.99
CA ILE A 59 8.26 20.91 -13.05
C ILE A 59 8.37 21.88 -14.24
N HIS A 60 8.82 23.11 -14.00
CA HIS A 60 9.03 24.13 -15.03
C HIS A 60 10.19 23.83 -15.98
N MET A 61 11.03 22.83 -15.67
CA MET A 61 12.10 22.36 -16.55
C MET A 61 11.59 21.39 -17.63
N LEU A 62 10.35 20.90 -17.50
CA LEU A 62 9.71 20.03 -18.49
C LEU A 62 8.89 20.84 -19.50
N PRO A 63 8.76 20.37 -20.76
CA PRO A 63 7.74 20.87 -21.67
C PRO A 63 6.34 20.74 -21.01
N LYS A 64 5.51 21.78 -21.14
CA LYS A 64 4.17 21.84 -20.51
C LYS A 64 3.31 20.63 -20.87
N ASP A 65 3.32 20.22 -22.13
CA ASP A 65 2.52 19.09 -22.60
C ASP A 65 3.00 17.75 -22.03
N ASP A 66 4.32 17.56 -21.87
CA ASP A 66 4.89 16.36 -21.25
C ASP A 66 4.52 16.29 -19.76
N ALA A 67 4.62 17.41 -19.04
CA ALA A 67 4.23 17.48 -17.64
C ALA A 67 2.73 17.18 -17.46
N LEU A 68 1.88 17.73 -18.32
CA LEU A 68 0.44 17.45 -18.32
C LEU A 68 0.12 15.99 -18.63
N ALA A 69 0.81 15.39 -19.61
CA ALA A 69 0.61 13.99 -19.97
C ALA A 69 0.94 13.05 -18.80
N VAL A 70 2.08 13.26 -18.14
CA VAL A 70 2.50 12.45 -16.98
C VAL A 70 1.54 12.62 -15.81
N LEU A 71 1.12 13.85 -15.48
CA LEU A 71 0.18 14.08 -14.38
C LEU A 71 -1.21 13.48 -14.65
N ARG A 72 -1.71 13.56 -15.89
CA ARG A 72 -2.98 12.93 -16.28
C ARG A 72 -2.91 11.41 -16.20
N HIS A 73 -1.80 10.83 -16.63
CA HIS A 73 -1.58 9.40 -16.47
C HIS A 73 -1.57 9.02 -14.99
N ASN A 74 -0.83 9.73 -14.15
CA ASN A 74 -0.80 9.50 -12.70
C ASN A 74 -2.20 9.59 -12.07
N LEU A 75 -2.97 10.62 -12.41
CA LEU A 75 -4.36 10.78 -11.97
C LEU A 75 -5.20 9.54 -12.31
N SER A 76 -5.13 9.07 -13.56
CA SER A 76 -5.88 7.87 -13.99
C SER A 76 -5.48 6.60 -13.23
N GLN A 77 -4.21 6.45 -12.89
CA GLN A 77 -3.72 5.31 -12.11
C GLN A 77 -4.23 5.35 -10.67
N LEU A 78 -4.26 6.53 -10.05
CA LEU A 78 -4.81 6.71 -8.70
C LEU A 78 -6.31 6.44 -8.65
N GLU A 79 -7.07 6.89 -9.65
CA GLU A 79 -8.51 6.61 -9.75
C GLU A 79 -8.78 5.11 -9.88
N GLN A 80 -8.02 4.40 -10.71
CA GLN A 80 -8.12 2.94 -10.82
C GLN A 80 -7.73 2.24 -9.51
N GLN A 81 -6.65 2.68 -8.87
CA GLN A 81 -6.21 2.10 -7.60
C GLN A 81 -7.26 2.29 -6.52
N LYS A 82 -7.87 3.48 -6.43
CA LYS A 82 -8.97 3.76 -5.51
C LYS A 82 -10.13 2.79 -5.72
N GLN A 83 -10.57 2.59 -6.97
CA GLN A 83 -11.66 1.65 -7.28
C GLN A 83 -11.34 0.21 -6.84
N LEU A 84 -10.09 -0.23 -7.03
CA LEU A 84 -9.65 -1.55 -6.57
C LEU A 84 -9.69 -1.67 -5.04
N TRP A 85 -9.33 -0.61 -4.32
CA TRP A 85 -9.39 -0.58 -2.85
C TRP A 85 -10.83 -0.57 -2.32
N GLU A 86 -11.71 0.22 -2.93
CA GLU A 86 -13.14 0.22 -2.60
C GLU A 86 -13.78 -1.15 -2.84
N LEU A 87 -13.44 -1.81 -3.96
CA LEU A 87 -13.90 -3.16 -4.25
C LEU A 87 -13.34 -4.18 -3.25
N GLY A 88 -12.04 -4.09 -2.95
CA GLY A 88 -11.38 -4.95 -1.97
C GLY A 88 -11.99 -4.82 -0.58
N LYS A 89 -12.28 -3.60 -0.14
CA LYS A 89 -12.99 -3.32 1.13
C LYS A 89 -14.35 -4.01 1.13
N ARG A 90 -15.14 -3.87 0.05
CA ARG A 90 -16.47 -4.47 -0.07
C ARG A 90 -16.43 -5.99 0.02
N ILE A 91 -15.63 -6.65 -0.83
CA ILE A 91 -15.53 -8.11 -0.89
C ILE A 91 -15.07 -8.68 0.47
N LYS A 92 -14.07 -8.06 1.09
CA LYS A 92 -13.58 -8.52 2.40
C LYS A 92 -14.59 -8.24 3.51
N GLY A 93 -15.32 -7.12 3.44
CA GLY A 93 -16.39 -6.78 4.37
C GLY A 93 -17.49 -7.83 4.44
N GLU A 94 -17.83 -8.46 3.31
CA GLU A 94 -18.81 -9.57 3.25
C GLU A 94 -18.40 -10.78 4.12
N HIS A 95 -17.10 -10.93 4.41
CA HIS A 95 -16.54 -12.03 5.20
C HIS A 95 -16.28 -11.64 6.67
N GLY A 96 -16.71 -10.45 7.10
CA GLY A 96 -16.59 -9.98 8.49
C GLY A 96 -15.21 -9.40 8.80
N LEU A 97 -14.93 -8.18 8.33
CA LEU A 97 -13.73 -7.44 8.71
C LEU A 97 -13.82 -6.93 10.16
N SER A 98 -12.69 -6.86 10.86
CA SER A 98 -12.62 -6.10 12.10
C SER A 98 -12.68 -4.60 11.82
N SER A 99 -13.22 -3.83 12.76
CA SER A 99 -13.31 -2.35 12.65
C SER A 99 -11.95 -1.68 12.42
N PHE A 100 -10.87 -2.22 12.98
CA PHE A 100 -9.51 -1.71 12.74
C PHE A 100 -9.05 -1.90 11.29
N VAL A 101 -9.42 -3.02 10.67
CA VAL A 101 -9.08 -3.28 9.25
C VAL A 101 -9.94 -2.40 8.34
N GLU A 102 -11.22 -2.20 8.65
CA GLU A 102 -12.08 -1.28 7.92
C GLU A 102 -11.54 0.16 7.96
N ALA A 103 -11.12 0.63 9.14
CA ALA A 103 -10.48 1.94 9.31
C ALA A 103 -9.18 2.07 8.48
N GLY A 104 -8.41 0.99 8.36
CA GLY A 104 -7.23 0.95 7.48
C GLY A 104 -7.57 1.10 5.99
N PHE A 105 -8.65 0.46 5.53
CA PHE A 105 -9.15 0.67 4.17
C PHE A 105 -9.63 2.11 3.96
N ASP A 106 -10.39 2.65 4.91
CA ASP A 106 -10.90 4.02 4.83
C ASP A 106 -9.76 5.04 4.74
N ASN A 107 -8.76 4.92 5.61
CA ASN A 107 -7.61 5.82 5.59
C ASN A 107 -6.84 5.76 4.26
N ALA A 108 -6.66 4.58 3.67
CA ALA A 108 -5.99 4.43 2.39
C ALA A 108 -6.80 5.06 1.24
N ILE A 109 -8.12 4.88 1.23
CA ILE A 109 -9.01 5.47 0.23
C ILE A 109 -9.01 7.00 0.37
N GLU A 110 -9.12 7.54 1.58
CA GLU A 110 -9.07 8.98 1.86
C GLU A 110 -7.76 9.62 1.39
N LEU A 111 -6.63 8.93 1.57
CA LEU A 111 -5.34 9.40 1.08
C LEU A 111 -5.32 9.47 -0.45
N MET A 112 -5.81 8.43 -1.13
CA MET A 112 -5.91 8.44 -2.60
C MET A 112 -6.81 9.56 -3.10
N GLU A 113 -7.91 9.86 -2.41
CA GLU A 113 -8.76 11.00 -2.75
C GLU A 113 -8.05 12.34 -2.55
N ALA A 114 -7.23 12.46 -1.51
CA ALA A 114 -6.41 13.64 -1.29
C ALA A 114 -5.40 13.83 -2.43
N ASP A 115 -4.75 12.75 -2.86
CA ASP A 115 -3.79 12.76 -3.97
C ASP A 115 -4.47 13.07 -5.31
N ILE A 116 -5.64 12.51 -5.59
CA ILE A 116 -6.46 12.82 -6.77
C ILE A 116 -6.79 14.32 -6.82
N ARG A 117 -7.27 14.88 -5.70
CA ARG A 117 -7.53 16.34 -5.60
C ARG A 117 -6.27 17.16 -5.81
N TYR A 118 -5.15 16.71 -5.24
CA TYR A 118 -3.87 17.40 -5.35
C TYR A 118 -3.38 17.43 -6.80
N ILE A 119 -3.33 16.29 -7.49
CA ILE A 119 -2.88 16.21 -8.89
C ILE A 119 -3.82 16.98 -9.81
N THR A 120 -5.12 16.90 -9.59
CA THR A 120 -6.10 17.68 -10.37
C THR A 120 -5.81 19.18 -10.25
N ARG A 121 -5.48 19.66 -9.05
CA ARG A 121 -5.06 21.07 -8.85
C ARG A 121 -3.77 21.40 -9.61
N LEU A 122 -2.78 20.50 -9.62
CA LEU A 122 -1.52 20.73 -10.35
C LEU A 122 -1.73 20.81 -11.87
N ILE A 123 -2.56 19.93 -12.43
CA ILE A 123 -2.95 19.98 -13.84
C ILE A 123 -3.59 21.33 -14.17
N ALA A 124 -4.53 21.80 -13.33
CA ALA A 124 -5.17 23.10 -13.53
C ALA A 124 -4.15 24.26 -13.48
N LEU A 125 -3.19 24.23 -12.55
CA LEU A 125 -2.14 25.25 -12.45
C LEU A 125 -1.23 25.30 -13.69
N LEU A 126 -0.92 24.14 -14.29
CA LEU A 126 -0.13 24.10 -15.52
C LEU A 126 -0.90 24.58 -16.75
N GLN A 127 -2.24 24.55 -16.73
CA GLN A 127 -3.08 24.95 -17.85
C GLN A 127 -3.34 26.46 -17.92
N LEU A 128 -3.20 27.17 -16.79
CA LEU A 128 -3.11 28.63 -16.76
C LEU A 128 -1.94 29.13 -17.63
#